data_AF-A0A2A3HL50-F1
#
_entry.id   AF-A0A2A3HL50-F1
#
_cell.length_a   1.000
_cell.length_b   1.000
_cell.length_c   1.000
_cell.angle_alpha   90.00
_cell.angle_beta   90.00
_cell.angle_gamma   90.00
#
_symmetry.space_group_name_H-M   'P 1'
#
loop_
_entity.id
_entity.type
_entity.pdbx_description
1 polymer ?
#
loop_
_entity_poly.entity_id
_entity_poly.type
_entity_poly.pdbx_seq_one_letter_code
_entity_poly.pdbx_strand_id
1 'polypeptide(L)'
;MSELNNYRAAGLFDLLSAPVTPIGAFDAEQFKKDVEPLLEKGSVFIAVDLSGLDFLYSDACSAFNIVRQELAKKNGVFAVLTDHDIVEDCLRKAGLDKTLTIFRKEADMMAFSMKEDMLKNEEGEVKMAAEVKSENRRPSGSMHSVRRRVTGRFTKSFNAIHKDTTIKGMDNPFKEEKRGSSVWTWTLLGIAAVAAVVVYIVLR
;
A
#
# COMPACT_ATOMS: atom_id res chain seq x y z
N MET A 1 -12.21 -26.44 -28.01
CA MET A 1 -12.53 -25.04 -28.32
C MET A 1 -11.52 -24.19 -27.58
N SER A 2 -10.82 -23.29 -28.27
CA SER A 2 -9.84 -22.43 -27.62
C SER A 2 -10.59 -21.44 -26.72
N GLU A 3 -10.53 -21.63 -25.41
CA GLU A 3 -11.06 -20.68 -24.44
C GLU A 3 -10.37 -19.33 -24.68
N LEU A 4 -11.13 -18.35 -25.17
CA LEU A 4 -10.66 -16.98 -25.27
C LEU A 4 -10.59 -16.44 -23.84
N ASN A 5 -9.39 -16.49 -23.28
CA ASN A 5 -9.09 -15.93 -21.98
C ASN A 5 -9.37 -14.42 -21.98
N ASN A 6 -10.24 -13.95 -21.09
CA ASN A 6 -10.58 -12.52 -20.94
C ASN A 6 -9.48 -11.72 -20.19
N TYR A 7 -8.25 -12.23 -20.16
CA TYR A 7 -7.12 -11.62 -19.48
C TYR A 7 -5.89 -11.55 -20.38
N ARG A 8 -5.08 -10.52 -20.17
CA ARG A 8 -3.76 -10.33 -20.78
C ARG A 8 -2.70 -10.09 -19.71
N ALA A 9 -1.45 -10.43 -20.00
CA ALA A 9 -0.35 -10.14 -19.08
C ALA A 9 0.06 -8.66 -19.20
N ALA A 10 0.06 -7.94 -18.07
CA ALA A 10 0.58 -6.58 -17.94
C ALA A 10 1.63 -6.57 -16.80
N GLY A 11 2.85 -6.99 -17.15
CA GLY A 11 3.94 -7.13 -16.19
C GLY A 11 3.73 -8.38 -15.34
N LEU A 12 3.68 -8.20 -14.02
CA LEU A 12 3.34 -9.27 -13.08
C LEU A 12 1.84 -9.56 -13.00
N PHE A 13 0.99 -8.64 -13.48
CA PHE A 13 -0.45 -8.75 -13.32
C PHE A 13 -1.10 -9.52 -14.48
N ASP A 14 -2.02 -10.42 -14.13
CA ASP A 14 -3.06 -10.88 -15.04
C ASP A 14 -4.15 -9.80 -15.10
N LEU A 15 -4.13 -8.99 -16.17
CA LEU A 15 -5.05 -7.87 -16.39
C LEU A 15 -6.31 -8.34 -17.11
N LEU A 16 -7.42 -8.35 -16.39
CA LEU A 16 -8.76 -8.67 -16.87
C LEU A 16 -9.40 -7.46 -17.53
N SER A 17 -10.07 -7.68 -18.67
CA SER A 17 -10.95 -6.64 -19.22
C SER A 17 -12.24 -6.60 -18.40
N ALA A 18 -12.72 -5.42 -18.03
CA ALA A 18 -13.98 -5.28 -17.31
C ALA A 18 -15.13 -5.94 -18.10
N PRO A 19 -15.81 -6.95 -17.55
CA PRO A 19 -17.03 -7.44 -18.16
C PRO A 19 -18.11 -6.38 -18.01
N VAL A 20 -18.86 -6.16 -19.09
CA VAL A 20 -19.91 -5.14 -19.16
C VAL A 20 -21.24 -5.77 -19.52
N THR A 21 -22.28 -5.28 -18.86
CA THR A 21 -23.68 -5.61 -19.13
C THR A 21 -24.14 -4.97 -20.46
N PRO A 22 -25.29 -5.39 -21.04
CA PRO A 22 -25.83 -4.79 -22.26
C PRO A 22 -26.10 -3.28 -22.17
N ILE A 23 -26.22 -2.75 -20.95
CA ILE A 23 -26.40 -1.32 -20.68
C ILE A 23 -25.08 -0.57 -20.46
N GLY A 24 -23.93 -1.24 -20.63
CA GLY A 24 -22.60 -0.64 -20.47
C GLY A 24 -22.12 -0.47 -19.03
N ALA A 25 -22.81 -1.05 -18.04
CA ALA A 25 -22.37 -1.05 -16.65
C ALA A 25 -21.49 -2.27 -16.34
N PHE A 26 -20.60 -2.16 -15.36
CA PHE A 26 -19.77 -3.28 -14.89
C PHE A 26 -20.62 -4.48 -14.45
N ASP A 27 -20.28 -5.68 -14.93
CA ASP A 27 -20.94 -6.93 -14.54
C ASP A 27 -20.16 -7.64 -13.43
N ALA A 28 -20.61 -7.46 -12.18
CA ALA A 28 -19.96 -8.03 -11.01
C ALA A 28 -20.06 -9.57 -10.94
N GLU A 29 -21.07 -10.19 -11.54
CA GLU A 29 -21.23 -11.65 -11.52
C GLU A 29 -20.29 -12.30 -12.53
N GLN A 30 -20.22 -11.76 -13.74
CA GLN A 30 -19.31 -12.25 -14.75
C GLN A 30 -17.85 -12.03 -14.32
N PHE A 31 -17.54 -10.89 -13.68
CA PHE A 31 -16.19 -10.63 -13.17
C PHE A 31 -15.72 -11.69 -12.18
N LYS A 32 -16.60 -12.14 -11.27
CA LYS A 32 -16.23 -13.20 -10.32
C LYS A 32 -15.91 -14.51 -11.01
N LYS A 33 -16.68 -14.88 -12.05
CA LYS A 33 -16.43 -16.08 -12.86
C LYS A 33 -15.12 -15.98 -13.64
N ASP A 34 -14.78 -14.79 -14.14
CA ASP A 34 -13.55 -14.57 -14.88
C ASP A 34 -12.30 -14.61 -13.97
N VAL A 35 -12.44 -14.19 -12.71
CA VAL A 35 -11.35 -14.19 -11.71
C VAL A 35 -11.13 -15.55 -11.07
N GLU A 36 -12.19 -16.34 -10.85
CA GLU A 36 -12.13 -17.66 -10.22
C GLU A 36 -11.04 -18.59 -10.81
N PRO A 37 -10.93 -18.81 -12.13
CA PRO A 37 -9.89 -19.66 -12.70
C PRO A 37 -8.47 -19.11 -12.48
N LEU A 38 -8.30 -17.77 -12.39
CA LEU A 38 -7.00 -17.17 -12.07
C LEU A 38 -6.62 -17.43 -10.62
N LEU A 39 -7.58 -17.37 -9.70
CA LEU A 39 -7.35 -17.70 -8.28
C LEU A 39 -7.03 -19.19 -8.10
N GLU A 40 -7.70 -20.07 -8.83
CA GLU A 40 -7.45 -21.52 -8.82
C GLU A 40 -6.08 -21.89 -9.38
N LYS A 41 -5.66 -21.22 -10.46
CA LYS A 41 -4.30 -21.34 -11.03
C LYS A 41 -3.19 -20.88 -10.07
N GLY A 42 -3.56 -20.17 -9.00
CA GLY A 42 -2.62 -19.66 -8.01
C GLY A 42 -2.02 -18.31 -8.38
N SER A 43 -2.69 -17.54 -9.24
CA SER A 43 -2.26 -16.20 -9.61
C SER A 43 -2.31 -15.28 -8.39
N VAL A 44 -1.22 -14.54 -8.17
CA VAL A 44 -1.01 -13.72 -6.96
C VAL A 44 -1.18 -12.23 -7.27
N PHE A 45 -1.04 -11.84 -8.53
CA PHE A 45 -1.18 -10.47 -9.02
C PHE A 45 -2.29 -10.43 -10.06
N ILE A 46 -3.44 -9.89 -9.70
CA ILE A 46 -4.59 -9.77 -10.59
C ILE A 46 -4.98 -8.29 -10.69
N ALA A 47 -5.26 -7.84 -11.89
CA ALA A 47 -5.73 -6.48 -12.13
C ALA A 47 -7.01 -6.49 -12.97
N VAL A 48 -7.81 -5.43 -12.87
CA VAL A 48 -8.98 -5.20 -13.74
C VAL A 48 -8.86 -3.86 -14.45
N ASP A 49 -9.08 -3.85 -15.75
CA ASP A 49 -9.10 -2.66 -16.61
C ASP A 49 -10.50 -2.06 -16.66
N LEU A 50 -10.66 -0.92 -16.00
CA LEU A 50 -11.89 -0.14 -15.94
C LEU A 50 -11.82 1.14 -16.80
N SER A 51 -10.81 1.29 -17.66
CA SER A 51 -10.62 2.50 -18.49
C SER A 51 -11.75 2.70 -19.52
N GLY A 52 -12.58 1.68 -19.74
CA GLY A 52 -13.78 1.78 -20.59
C GLY A 52 -15.07 2.12 -19.83
N LEU A 53 -14.99 2.42 -18.53
CA LEU A 53 -16.14 2.62 -17.66
C LEU A 53 -16.10 4.00 -16.99
N ASP A 54 -17.17 4.77 -17.18
CA ASP A 54 -17.31 6.11 -16.61
C ASP A 54 -17.70 6.11 -15.12
N PHE A 55 -18.32 5.02 -14.64
CA PHE A 55 -18.80 4.91 -13.26
C PHE A 55 -18.80 3.45 -12.77
N LEU A 56 -18.79 3.30 -11.45
CA LEU A 56 -18.92 2.02 -10.76
C LEU A 56 -20.11 2.04 -9.79
N TYR A 57 -20.80 0.92 -9.72
CA TYR A 57 -21.84 0.68 -8.72
C TYR A 57 -21.28 -0.09 -7.51
N SER A 58 -22.08 -0.16 -6.45
CA SER A 58 -21.69 -0.75 -5.16
C SER A 58 -21.41 -2.26 -5.22
N ASP A 59 -22.03 -2.96 -6.16
CA ASP A 59 -21.82 -4.38 -6.43
C ASP A 59 -20.42 -4.66 -6.99
N ALA A 60 -19.90 -3.80 -7.88
CA ALA A 60 -18.52 -3.85 -8.36
C ALA A 60 -17.52 -3.71 -7.20
N CYS A 61 -17.70 -2.69 -6.34
CA CYS A 61 -16.86 -2.50 -5.16
C CYS A 61 -16.91 -3.70 -4.20
N SER A 62 -18.07 -4.35 -4.08
CA SER A 62 -18.23 -5.57 -3.28
C SER A 62 -17.49 -6.75 -3.90
N ALA A 63 -17.54 -6.91 -5.22
CA ALA A 63 -16.79 -7.94 -5.94
C ALA A 63 -15.27 -7.73 -5.80
N PHE A 64 -14.79 -6.48 -5.92
CA PHE A 64 -13.38 -6.13 -5.72
C PHE A 64 -12.89 -6.47 -4.31
N ASN A 65 -13.70 -6.21 -3.29
CA ASN A 65 -13.37 -6.58 -1.91
C ASN A 65 -13.20 -8.10 -1.74
N ILE A 66 -14.08 -8.89 -2.35
CA ILE A 66 -14.00 -10.36 -2.29
C ILE A 66 -12.69 -10.85 -2.92
N VAL A 67 -12.38 -10.39 -4.14
CA VAL A 67 -11.15 -10.78 -4.85
C VAL A 67 -9.91 -10.37 -4.07
N ARG A 68 -9.90 -9.14 -3.54
CA ARG A 68 -8.80 -8.66 -2.70
C ARG A 68 -8.60 -9.51 -1.45
N GLN A 69 -9.68 -9.92 -0.78
CA GLN A 69 -9.60 -10.77 0.41
C GLN A 69 -9.02 -12.14 0.08
N GLU A 70 -9.41 -12.74 -1.05
CA GLU A 70 -8.83 -14.00 -1.52
C GLU A 70 -7.35 -13.88 -1.84
N LEU A 71 -6.94 -12.81 -2.53
CA LEU A 71 -5.54 -12.57 -2.84
C LEU A 71 -4.71 -12.26 -1.60
N ALA A 72 -5.26 -11.52 -0.63
CA ALA A 72 -4.57 -11.22 0.63
C ALA A 72 -4.19 -12.48 1.42
N LYS A 73 -4.97 -13.56 1.35
CA LYS A 73 -4.62 -14.87 1.97
C LYS A 73 -3.34 -15.47 1.39
N LYS A 74 -3.00 -15.11 0.15
CA LYS A 74 -1.82 -15.59 -0.59
C LYS A 74 -0.71 -14.54 -0.68
N ASN A 75 -0.77 -13.46 0.11
CA ASN A 75 0.08 -12.27 0.00
C ASN A 75 0.09 -11.67 -1.41
N GLY A 76 -1.06 -11.73 -2.09
CA GLY A 76 -1.25 -11.18 -3.42
C GLY A 76 -1.75 -9.76 -3.45
N VAL A 77 -1.71 -9.18 -4.65
CA VAL A 77 -2.08 -7.80 -4.92
C VAL A 77 -3.24 -7.79 -5.91
N PHE A 78 -4.32 -7.12 -5.52
CA PHE A 78 -5.39 -6.75 -6.44
C PHE A 78 -5.21 -5.29 -6.87
N ALA A 79 -5.23 -5.06 -8.18
CA ALA A 79 -5.06 -3.74 -8.76
C ALA A 79 -6.21 -3.35 -9.69
N VAL A 80 -6.39 -2.04 -9.86
CA VAL A 80 -7.38 -1.45 -10.76
C VAL A 80 -6.66 -0.51 -11.71
N LEU A 81 -6.93 -0.63 -13.01
CA LEU A 81 -6.48 0.30 -14.04
C LEU A 81 -7.67 1.18 -14.45
N THR A 82 -7.54 2.50 -14.31
CA THR A 82 -8.57 3.46 -14.73
C THR A 82 -7.97 4.83 -14.97
N ASP A 83 -8.39 5.51 -16.02
CA ASP A 83 -8.06 6.90 -16.32
C ASP A 83 -9.16 7.89 -15.91
N HIS A 84 -10.27 7.40 -15.36
CA HIS A 84 -11.42 8.20 -14.95
C HIS A 84 -11.38 8.56 -13.46
N ASP A 85 -11.32 9.86 -13.17
CA ASP A 85 -11.33 10.38 -11.78
C ASP A 85 -12.61 9.97 -11.01
N ILE A 86 -13.75 9.82 -11.71
CA ILE A 86 -15.02 9.41 -11.10
C ILE A 86 -14.92 8.00 -10.52
N VAL A 87 -14.27 7.09 -11.24
CA VAL A 87 -14.03 5.71 -10.79
C VAL A 87 -13.11 5.71 -9.58
N GLU A 88 -12.03 6.51 -9.62
CA GLU A 88 -11.11 6.66 -8.48
C GLU A 88 -11.83 7.19 -7.23
N ASP A 89 -12.69 8.19 -7.37
CA ASP A 89 -13.50 8.75 -6.29
C ASP A 89 -14.51 7.74 -5.74
N CYS A 90 -15.12 6.92 -6.60
CA CYS A 90 -16.00 5.83 -6.16
C CYS A 90 -15.25 4.80 -5.32
N LEU A 91 -14.05 4.38 -5.75
CA LEU A 91 -13.20 3.46 -4.99
C LEU A 91 -12.77 4.06 -3.66
N ARG A 92 -12.43 5.35 -3.63
CA ARG A 92 -12.08 6.08 -2.41
C ARG A 92 -13.25 6.17 -1.43
N LYS A 93 -14.46 6.48 -1.91
CA LYS A 93 -15.68 6.49 -1.09
C LYS A 93 -16.01 5.11 -0.51
N ALA A 94 -15.69 4.05 -1.25
CA ALA A 94 -15.81 2.67 -0.78
C ALA A 94 -14.66 2.24 0.17
N GLY A 95 -13.66 3.10 0.39
CA GLY A 95 -12.47 2.79 1.21
C GLY A 95 -11.51 1.78 0.57
N LEU A 96 -11.67 1.52 -0.73
CA LEU A 96 -10.87 0.54 -1.48
C LEU A 96 -9.48 1.07 -1.85
N ASP A 97 -9.33 2.39 -1.96
CA ASP A 97 -8.07 3.10 -2.24
C ASP A 97 -6.92 2.73 -1.28
N LYS A 98 -7.25 2.38 -0.04
CA LYS A 98 -6.26 1.99 0.99
C LYS A 98 -5.81 0.53 0.88
N THR A 99 -6.54 -0.28 0.12
CA THR A 99 -6.37 -1.73 0.08
C THR A 99 -6.05 -2.28 -1.30
N LEU A 100 -6.39 -1.53 -2.34
CA LEU A 100 -6.15 -1.82 -3.75
C LEU A 100 -5.07 -0.89 -4.28
N THR A 101 -4.31 -1.38 -5.26
CA THR A 101 -3.41 -0.51 -6.02
C THR A 101 -4.15 0.04 -7.21
N ILE A 102 -4.24 1.37 -7.34
CA ILE A 102 -4.90 2.02 -8.47
C ILE A 102 -3.82 2.57 -9.41
N PHE A 103 -3.87 2.16 -10.67
CA PHE A 103 -3.00 2.64 -11.74
C PHE A 103 -3.81 3.47 -12.71
N ARG A 104 -3.23 4.58 -13.18
CA ARG A 104 -3.84 5.40 -14.24
C ARG A 104 -3.49 4.91 -15.63
N LYS A 105 -2.29 4.34 -15.79
CA LYS A 105 -1.79 3.84 -17.06
C LYS A 105 -1.19 2.46 -16.89
N GLU A 106 -1.29 1.65 -17.93
CA GLU A 106 -0.65 0.33 -17.97
C GLU A 106 0.88 0.44 -17.78
N ALA A 107 1.50 1.53 -18.27
CA ALA A 107 2.92 1.81 -18.04
C ALA A 107 3.30 1.88 -16.54
N ASP A 108 2.41 2.40 -15.69
CA ASP A 108 2.65 2.49 -14.24
C ASP A 108 2.60 1.10 -13.59
N MET A 109 1.73 0.22 -14.10
CA MET A 109 1.61 -1.17 -13.68
C MET A 109 2.87 -1.98 -14.07
N MET A 110 3.43 -1.71 -15.25
CA MET A 110 4.71 -2.29 -15.70
C MET A 110 5.87 -1.80 -14.82
N ALA A 111 5.92 -0.51 -14.49
CA ALA A 111 6.95 0.05 -13.62
C ALA A 111 6.88 -0.52 -12.20
N PHE A 112 5.67 -0.72 -11.67
CA PHE A 112 5.46 -1.41 -10.39
C PHE A 112 6.02 -2.84 -10.43
N SER A 113 5.74 -3.57 -11.50
CA SER A 113 6.22 -4.95 -11.70
C SER A 113 7.75 -5.04 -11.65
N MET A 114 8.45 -4.12 -12.33
CA MET A 114 9.91 -4.08 -12.31
C MET A 114 10.47 -3.82 -10.91
N LYS A 115 9.84 -2.92 -10.14
CA LYS A 115 10.26 -2.61 -8.77
C LYS A 115 10.08 -3.81 -7.84
N GLU A 116 8.98 -4.52 -7.97
CA GLU A 116 8.66 -5.70 -7.16
C GLU A 116 9.65 -6.86 -7.43
N ASP A 117 10.03 -7.06 -8.69
CA ASP A 117 11.05 -8.05 -9.07
C ASP A 117 12.45 -7.70 -8.52
N MET A 118 12.82 -6.42 -8.53
CA MET A 118 14.09 -5.97 -7.94
C MET A 118 14.13 -6.22 -6.43
N LEU A 119 13.05 -5.92 -5.70
CA LEU A 119 12.97 -6.15 -4.25
C LEU A 119 13.08 -7.64 -3.91
N LYS A 120 12.42 -8.52 -4.67
CA LYS A 120 12.54 -9.97 -4.49
C LYS A 120 13.95 -10.50 -4.75
N ASN A 121 14.66 -9.93 -5.72
CA ASN A 121 16.03 -10.31 -6.04
C ASN A 121 17.04 -9.80 -4.98
N GLU A 122 16.86 -8.59 -4.44
CA GLU A 122 17.70 -8.05 -3.36
C GLU A 122 17.56 -8.86 -2.06
N GLU A 123 16.36 -9.32 -1.70
CA GLU A 123 16.16 -10.21 -0.55
C GLU A 123 16.79 -11.60 -0.72
N GLY A 124 16.98 -12.04 -1.98
CA GLY A 124 17.70 -13.27 -2.33
C GLY A 124 19.22 -13.14 -2.19
N GLU A 125 19.79 -12.01 -2.61
CA GLU A 125 21.24 -11.79 -2.57
C GLU A 125 21.77 -11.54 -1.15
N VAL A 126 21.00 -10.88 -0.27
CA VAL A 126 21.43 -10.61 1.12
C VAL A 126 21.57 -11.90 1.94
N LYS A 127 20.83 -12.97 1.60
CA LYS A 127 20.93 -14.27 2.30
C LYS A 127 22.18 -15.09 1.92
N MET A 128 22.87 -14.78 0.82
CA MET A 128 24.08 -15.51 0.40
C MET A 128 25.39 -14.81 0.75
N ALA A 129 25.37 -13.53 1.12
CA ALA A 129 26.58 -12.73 1.36
C ALA A 129 27.04 -12.64 2.83
N ALA A 130 26.32 -13.25 3.78
CA ALA A 130 26.55 -13.04 5.22
C ALA A 130 27.53 -14.04 5.88
N GLU A 131 28.48 -14.62 5.15
CA GLU A 131 29.53 -15.44 5.79
C GLU A 131 30.90 -15.26 5.10
N VAL A 132 31.55 -14.10 5.31
CA VAL A 132 33.01 -14.02 5.22
C VAL A 132 33.57 -13.34 6.47
N LYS A 133 34.00 -14.20 7.38
CA LYS A 133 34.83 -13.90 8.55
C LYS A 133 36.25 -13.62 8.06
N SER A 134 36.75 -12.40 8.20
CA SER A 134 38.20 -12.17 8.28
C SER A 134 38.51 -10.89 9.04
N GLU A 135 38.77 -11.13 10.31
CA GLU A 135 39.35 -10.27 11.32
C GLU A 135 40.76 -9.82 10.93
N ASN A 136 41.07 -8.53 11.04
CA ASN A 136 42.43 -8.09 11.35
C ASN A 136 42.42 -6.71 12.01
N ARG A 137 42.85 -6.68 13.27
CA ARG A 137 42.96 -5.49 14.12
C ARG A 137 44.43 -5.24 14.45
N ARG A 138 44.86 -3.98 14.22
CA ARG A 138 45.89 -3.18 14.94
C ARG A 138 47.39 -3.43 14.59
N PRO A 139 48.33 -2.51 14.94
CA PRO A 139 48.24 -1.30 15.80
C PRO A 139 48.87 0.00 15.23
N SER A 140 48.81 1.07 16.05
CA SER A 140 49.30 2.44 15.84
C SER A 140 50.84 2.59 15.84
N GLY A 141 51.35 3.63 15.17
CA GLY A 141 52.74 4.08 15.33
C GLY A 141 53.03 5.49 14.77
N SER A 142 53.12 6.46 15.69
CA SER A 142 54.04 7.62 15.77
C SER A 142 54.24 8.66 14.64
N MET A 143 54.01 9.91 15.08
CA MET A 143 54.41 11.27 14.64
C MET A 143 55.69 11.49 13.80
N HIS A 144 55.60 12.38 12.81
CA HIS A 144 56.50 13.53 12.51
C HIS A 144 56.01 14.22 11.21
N SER A 145 56.21 15.49 10.88
CA SER A 145 56.24 16.80 11.54
C SER A 145 56.23 17.84 10.39
N VAL A 146 55.55 18.99 10.56
CA VAL A 146 55.86 20.32 9.95
C VAL A 146 55.79 20.50 8.41
N ARG A 147 54.85 21.34 7.89
CA ARG A 147 55.07 22.76 7.44
C ARG A 147 53.87 23.37 6.64
N ARG A 148 53.16 24.29 7.31
CA ARG A 148 52.64 25.64 6.92
C ARG A 148 52.19 25.97 5.46
N ARG A 149 50.87 26.21 5.34
CA ARG A 149 50.05 27.24 4.60
C ARG A 149 50.33 27.56 3.13
N VAL A 150 49.29 27.59 2.28
CA VAL A 150 48.58 28.80 1.77
C VAL A 150 47.26 28.37 1.07
N THR A 151 46.28 29.26 1.18
CA THR A 151 44.86 29.22 0.85
C THR A 151 44.50 29.08 -0.63
N GLY A 152 43.50 28.24 -0.92
CA GLY A 152 42.77 28.22 -2.19
C GLY A 152 41.39 27.57 -2.01
N ARG A 153 40.34 28.41 -2.03
CA ARG A 153 38.92 28.07 -1.86
C ARG A 153 38.47 26.89 -2.73
N PHE A 154 38.17 25.71 -2.16
CA PHE A 154 37.18 24.80 -2.77
C PHE A 154 36.55 23.91 -1.69
N THR A 155 35.21 23.90 -1.72
CA THR A 155 34.28 23.08 -0.93
C THR A 155 34.16 23.40 0.56
N LYS A 156 33.20 24.27 0.91
CA LYS A 156 32.54 24.17 2.21
C LYS A 156 31.92 22.78 2.28
N SER A 157 32.40 21.95 3.19
CA SER A 157 31.83 20.66 3.50
C SER A 157 30.39 20.82 4.01
N PHE A 158 29.55 19.87 3.62
CA PHE A 158 28.13 19.73 3.96
C PHE A 158 27.87 19.41 5.45
N ASN A 159 28.57 20.06 6.38
CA ASN A 159 28.39 19.83 7.82
C ASN A 159 28.29 21.11 8.65
N ALA A 160 27.90 22.23 8.04
CA ALA A 160 27.67 23.51 8.71
C ALA A 160 26.18 23.84 8.88
N ILE A 161 25.33 22.84 9.17
CA ILE A 161 23.96 23.09 9.62
C ILE A 161 24.01 23.29 11.14
N HIS A 162 24.08 24.56 11.56
CA HIS A 162 23.77 24.92 12.94
C HIS A 162 22.27 24.71 13.17
N LYS A 163 21.91 23.95 14.21
CA LYS A 163 20.53 23.86 14.70
C LYS A 163 20.19 25.17 15.41
N ASP A 164 19.55 26.09 14.70
CA ASP A 164 18.86 27.21 15.34
C ASP A 164 17.60 26.69 16.02
N THR A 165 17.68 26.50 17.34
CA THR A 165 16.56 26.15 18.20
C THR A 165 15.79 27.41 18.58
N THR A 166 15.13 28.08 17.63
CA THR A 166 14.11 29.10 17.94
C THR A 166 13.29 29.46 16.70
N ILE A 167 12.65 28.47 16.09
CA ILE A 167 11.50 28.72 15.22
C ILE A 167 10.30 28.11 15.91
N LYS A 168 9.51 28.94 16.58
CA LYS A 168 8.17 28.59 17.03
C LYS A 168 7.31 28.48 15.76
N GLY A 169 7.32 27.29 15.17
CA GLY A 169 6.57 26.98 13.97
C GLY A 169 5.09 27.28 14.15
N MET A 170 4.50 27.87 13.12
CA MET A 170 3.09 28.18 13.02
C MET A 170 2.25 26.94 13.33
N ASP A 171 1.23 27.09 14.19
CA ASP A 171 0.37 25.98 14.57
C ASP A 171 -0.29 25.37 13.32
N ASN A 172 -0.09 24.07 13.14
CA ASN A 172 -0.56 23.33 11.99
C ASN A 172 -2.11 23.33 11.97
N PRO A 173 -2.78 23.93 10.97
CA PRO A 173 -4.24 24.04 10.94
C PRO A 173 -4.94 22.70 10.65
N PHE A 174 -4.17 21.64 10.38
CA PHE A 174 -4.64 20.28 10.15
C PHE A 174 -4.35 19.33 11.32
N LYS A 175 -4.18 19.83 12.55
CA LYS A 175 -4.27 18.96 13.72
C LYS A 175 -5.72 18.49 13.83
N GLU A 176 -6.02 17.36 13.20
CA GLU A 176 -7.17 16.54 13.54
C GLU A 176 -7.11 16.30 15.06
N GLU A 177 -8.11 16.80 15.76
CA GLU A 177 -8.34 16.41 17.15
C GLU A 177 -8.37 14.89 17.17
N LYS A 178 -7.42 14.26 17.88
CA LYS A 178 -7.51 12.84 18.19
C LYS A 178 -8.80 12.64 18.95
N ARG A 179 -9.89 12.28 18.24
CA ARG A 179 -11.16 11.87 18.83
C ARG A 179 -10.81 10.79 19.84
N GLY A 180 -10.91 11.16 21.12
CA GLY A 180 -10.64 10.27 22.24
C GLY A 180 -11.67 9.15 22.26
N SER A 181 -11.43 8.11 21.46
CA SER A 181 -12.23 6.88 21.45
C SER A 181 -12.28 6.23 22.84
N SER A 182 -11.27 6.49 23.68
CA SER A 182 -11.21 6.04 25.07
C SER A 182 -12.37 6.59 25.91
N VAL A 183 -12.70 7.89 25.84
CA VAL A 183 -13.71 8.50 26.74
C VAL A 183 -15.10 7.89 26.50
N TRP A 184 -15.47 7.65 25.25
CA TRP A 184 -16.77 7.06 24.93
C TRP A 184 -16.88 5.61 25.41
N THR A 185 -15.81 4.82 25.27
CA THR A 185 -15.80 3.43 25.77
C THR A 185 -15.97 3.36 27.29
N TRP A 186 -15.34 4.24 28.05
CA TRP A 186 -15.49 4.30 29.51
C TRP A 186 -16.90 4.74 29.94
N THR A 187 -17.52 5.69 29.22
CA THR A 187 -18.91 6.09 29.50
C THR A 187 -19.92 4.97 29.24
N LEU A 188 -19.77 4.20 28.16
CA LEU A 188 -20.65 3.06 27.88
C LEU A 188 -20.52 1.96 28.93
N LEU A 189 -19.29 1.66 29.37
CA LEU A 189 -19.04 0.67 30.41
C LEU A 189 -19.67 1.08 31.75
N GLY A 190 -19.57 2.37 32.10
CA GLY A 190 -20.18 2.90 33.33
C GLY A 190 -21.71 2.77 33.34
N ILE A 191 -22.37 3.07 32.22
CA ILE A 191 -23.83 2.94 32.09
C ILE A 191 -24.26 1.47 32.22
N ALA A 192 -23.52 0.55 31.59
CA ALA A 192 -23.82 -0.88 31.67
C ALA A 192 -23.69 -1.42 33.12
N ALA A 193 -22.68 -0.99 33.85
CA ALA A 193 -22.48 -1.38 35.25
C ALA A 193 -23.60 -0.88 36.16
N VAL A 194 -24.04 0.38 35.99
CA VAL A 194 -25.17 0.94 36.77
C VAL A 194 -26.47 0.20 36.46
N ALA A 195 -26.74 -0.10 35.17
CA ALA A 195 -27.92 -0.87 34.78
C ALA A 195 -27.93 -2.26 35.43
N ALA A 196 -26.80 -2.96 35.47
CA ALA A 196 -26.68 -4.28 36.11
C ALA A 196 -26.97 -4.22 37.63
N VAL A 197 -26.51 -3.17 38.32
CA VAL A 197 -26.77 -2.99 39.75
C VAL A 197 -28.24 -2.70 40.02
N VAL A 198 -28.89 -1.85 39.20
CA VAL A 198 -30.33 -1.56 39.33
C VAL A 198 -31.15 -2.82 39.10
N VAL A 199 -30.83 -3.59 38.07
CA VAL A 199 -31.49 -4.88 37.78
C VAL A 199 -31.34 -5.84 38.96
N TYR A 200 -30.14 -5.96 39.53
CA TYR A 200 -29.89 -6.83 40.69
C TYR A 200 -30.67 -6.41 41.94
N ILE A 201 -30.85 -5.11 42.18
CA ILE A 201 -31.64 -4.60 43.30
C ILE A 201 -33.14 -4.82 43.09
N VAL A 202 -33.64 -4.72 41.86
CA VAL A 202 -35.06 -4.89 41.54
C VAL A 202 -35.49 -6.36 41.48
N LEU A 203 -34.59 -7.27 41.10
CA LEU A 203 -34.84 -8.72 41.03
C LEU A 203 -34.62 -9.46 42.36
N ARG A 204 -34.20 -8.76 43.41
CA ARG A 204 -34.04 -9.29 44.76
C ARG A 204 -35.19 -8.83 45.66
#